data_AF-A0A7Y2XY97-F1
#
_entry.id   AF-A0A7Y2XY97-F1
#
_cell.length_a   1.000
_cell.length_b   1.000
_cell.length_c   1.000
_cell.angle_alpha   90.00
_cell.angle_beta   90.00
_cell.angle_gamma   90.00
#
_symmetry.space_group_name_H-M   'P 1'
#
loop_
_entity.id
_entity.type
_entity.pdbx_description
1 polymer ?
#
loop_
_entity_poly.entity_id
_entity_poly.type
_entity_poly.pdbx_seq_one_letter_code
_entity_poly.pdbx_strand_id
1 'polypeptide(L)' 'MHCLPVERGIETTDSVVESGASIVFDQAGNRMHAQNAILLKLSNKS' A
#
# COMPACT_ATOMS: atom_id res chain seq x y z
N MET A 1 -2.63 -2.03 8.06
CA MET A 1 -1.77 -1.44 7.01
C MET A 1 -0.49 -2.28 6.97
N HIS A 2 0.00 -2.66 5.79
CA HIS A 2 1.22 -3.47 5.60
C HIS A 2 1.76 -3.29 4.17
N CYS A 3 3.07 -3.11 3.99
CA CYS A 3 3.66 -2.77 2.68
C CYS A 3 3.64 -3.91 1.64
N LEU A 4 3.51 -5.16 2.09
CA LEU A 4 3.60 -6.40 1.31
C LEU A 4 5.03 -6.72 0.79
N PRO A 5 5.37 -8.00 0.56
CA PRO A 5 4.59 -9.19 0.92
C PRO A 5 4.43 -9.31 2.44
N VAL A 6 3.29 -9.86 2.89
CA VAL A 6 3.03 -10.11 4.32
C VAL A 6 3.19 -11.61 4.58
N GLU A 7 3.89 -11.97 5.64
CA GLU A 7 3.97 -13.35 6.10
C GLU A 7 2.85 -13.64 7.12
N ARG A 8 1.81 -14.33 6.64
CA ARG A 8 0.62 -14.70 7.43
C ARG A 8 0.99 -15.72 8.51
N GLY A 9 0.59 -15.44 9.74
CA GLY A 9 0.90 -16.26 10.92
C GLY A 9 2.24 -15.93 11.60
N ILE A 10 3.06 -15.04 11.01
CA ILE A 10 4.31 -14.56 11.63
C ILE A 10 4.18 -13.08 12.00
N GLU A 11 4.03 -12.21 11.00
CA GLU A 11 4.00 -10.75 11.20
C GLU A 11 2.57 -10.25 11.44
N THR A 12 1.58 -11.01 10.98
CA THR A 12 0.18 -10.64 11.08
C THR A 12 -0.71 -11.89 10.94
N THR A 13 -1.86 -11.87 11.60
CA THR A 13 -2.85 -12.96 11.49
C THR A 13 -3.75 -12.78 10.27
N ASP A 14 -4.25 -13.90 9.73
CA ASP A 14 -5.22 -13.87 8.63
C ASP A 14 -6.46 -13.04 8.96
N SER A 15 -6.95 -13.15 10.19
CA SER A 15 -8.10 -12.39 10.66
C SER A 15 -7.90 -10.88 10.59
N VAL A 16 -6.66 -10.39 10.74
CA VAL A 16 -6.35 -8.96 10.64
C VAL A 16 -6.23 -8.54 9.18
N VAL A 17 -5.60 -9.33 8.31
CA VAL A 17 -5.48 -9.01 6.86
C VAL A 17 -6.84 -8.96 6.18
N GLU A 18 -7.73 -9.89 6.53
CA GLU A 18 -9.08 -9.99 5.94
C GLU A 18 -10.13 -9.16 6.70
N SER A 19 -9.74 -8.48 7.80
CA SER A 19 -10.68 -7.65 8.55
C SER A 19 -11.17 -6.46 7.73
N GLY A 20 -12.40 -6.00 7.98
CA GLY A 20 -12.92 -4.77 7.35
C GLY A 20 -12.15 -3.49 7.71
N ALA A 21 -11.27 -3.53 8.72
CA ALA A 21 -10.36 -2.43 9.06
C ALA A 21 -9.02 -2.52 8.31
N SER A 22 -8.79 -3.60 7.55
CA SER A 22 -7.58 -3.80 6.78
C SER A 22 -7.58 -2.94 5.52
N ILE A 23 -6.56 -2.11 5.39
CA ILE A 23 -6.32 -1.25 4.22
C ILE A 23 -5.08 -1.68 3.43
N VAL A 24 -4.67 -2.95 3.55
CA VAL A 24 -3.44 -3.47 2.91
C VAL A 24 -3.51 -3.37 1.38
N PHE A 25 -4.66 -3.71 0.79
CA PHE A 25 -4.86 -3.62 -0.66
C PHE A 25 -5.03 -2.17 -1.14
N ASP A 26 -5.75 -1.32 -0.38
CA ASP A 26 -5.86 0.10 -0.69
C ASP A 26 -4.50 0.79 -0.66
N GLN A 27 -3.66 0.47 0.33
CA GLN A 27 -2.28 0.95 0.40
C GLN A 27 -1.47 0.51 -0.84
N ALA A 28 -1.60 -0.74 -1.27
CA ALA A 28 -0.90 -1.25 -2.44
C ALA A 28 -1.35 -0.55 -3.73
N GLY A 29 -2.65 -0.32 -3.92
CA GLY A 29 -3.20 0.43 -5.05
C GLY A 29 -2.76 1.91 -5.04
N ASN A 30 -2.74 2.53 -3.87
CA ASN A 30 -2.29 3.91 -3.70
C ASN A 30 -0.82 4.14 -4.07
N ARG A 31 0.02 3.09 -4.17
CA ARG A 31 1.39 3.23 -4.68
C ARG A 31 1.41 3.80 -6.10
N MET A 32 0.54 3.34 -7.00
CA MET A 32 0.48 3.85 -8.37
C MET A 32 0.12 5.34 -8.38
N HIS A 33 -0.91 5.73 -7.62
CA HIS A 33 -1.36 7.11 -7.55
C HIS A 33 -0.29 8.05 -6.98
N ALA A 34 0.34 7.64 -5.86
CA ALA A 34 1.41 8.42 -5.23
C ALA A 34 2.63 8.54 -6.15
N GLN A 35 3.05 7.45 -6.79
CA GLN A 35 4.19 7.46 -7.72
C GLN A 35 3.92 8.35 -8.94
N ASN A 36 2.73 8.27 -9.53
CA ASN A 36 2.34 9.15 -10.65
C ASN A 36 2.37 10.63 -10.25
N ALA A 37 1.86 10.97 -9.06
CA ALA A 37 1.91 12.35 -8.55
C ALA A 37 3.35 12.84 -8.36
N ILE A 38 4.23 11.98 -7.82
CA ILE A 38 5.66 12.28 -7.67
C ILE A 38 6.31 12.50 -9.03
N LEU A 39 6.07 11.62 -10.01
CA LEU A 39 6.60 11.76 -11.37
C LEU A 39 6.16 13.08 -12.01
N LEU A 40 4.86 13.41 -11.98
CA LEU A 40 4.36 14.69 -12.49
C LEU A 40 5.03 15.89 -11.79
N LYS A 41 5.22 15.82 -10.46
CA LYS A 41 5.88 16.89 -9.71
C LYS A 41 7.35 17.05 -10.10
N LEU A 42 8.05 15.97 -10.41
CA LEU A 42 9.45 15.99 -10.83
C LEU A 42 9.60 16.40 -12.31
N SER A 43 8.70 15.95 -13.18
CA SER A 43 8.69 16.31 -14.60
C SER A 43 8.25 17.75 -14.86
N ASN A 44 7.37 18.32 -14.02
CA ASN A 44 6.95 19.73 -14.10
C ASN A 44 7.86 20.69 -13.33
N LYS A 45 9.03 20.24 -12.85
CA LYS A 45 10.10 21.14 -12.40
C LYS A 45 10.95 21.50 -13.62
N SER A 46 10.58 22.57 -14.30
CA SER A 46 11.43 23.33 -15.23
C SER A 46 11.26 24.81 -14.91
#